data_AF-A0AAE5G078-F1
#
_entry.id   AF-A0AAE5G078-F1
#
_cell.length_a   1.000
_cell.length_b   1.000
_cell.length_c   1.000
_cell.angle_alpha   90.00
_cell.angle_beta   90.00
_cell.angle_gamma   90.00
#
_symmetry.space_group_name_H-M   'P 1'
#
loop_
_entity.id
_entity.type
_entity.pdbx_description
1 polymer ?
#
loop_
_entity_poly.entity_id
_entity_poly.type
_entity_poly.pdbx_seq_one_letter_code
_entity_poly.pdbx_strand_id
1 'polypeptide(L)' 'MSNLLEIRWHARGGQGAKTASTLLAETSMAAGKYVQG' A
#
# COMPACT_ATOMS: atom_id res chain seq x y z
N MET A 1 7.65 3.93 17.21
CA MET A 1 6.63 3.29 16.34
C MET A 1 5.34 4.10 16.23
N SER A 2 5.21 5.29 16.82
CA SER A 2 3.94 6.02 16.93
C SER A 2 3.31 6.55 15.62
N ASN A 3 4.04 6.52 14.49
CA ASN A 3 3.59 7.08 13.21
C ASN A 3 3.56 6.07 12.04
N LEU A 4 3.54 4.76 12.32
CA LEU A 4 3.39 3.76 11.26
C LEU A 4 1.90 3.59 10.92
N LEU A 5 1.55 3.72 9.63
CA LEU A 5 0.21 3.42 9.13
C LEU A 5 0.22 2.03 8.48
N GLU A 6 -0.58 1.11 9.00
CA GLU A 6 -0.76 -0.23 8.44
C GLU A 6 -2.06 -0.31 7.64
N ILE A 7 -1.98 -0.88 6.43
CA ILE A 7 -3.12 -1.02 5.51
C ILE A 7 -3.25 -2.48 5.12
N ARG A 8 -4.42 -3.06 5.37
CA ARG A 8 -4.75 -4.44 4.99
C ARG A 8 -5.75 -4.44 3.84
N TRP A 9 -5.37 -5.10 2.76
CA TRP A 9 -6.22 -5.27 1.59
C TRP A 9 -7.05 -6.54 1.70
N HIS A 10 -8.32 -6.47 1.33
CA HIS A 10 -9.20 -7.64 1.24
C HIS A 10 -9.97 -7.56 -0.08
N ALA A 11 -9.78 -8.55 -0.95
CA ALA A 11 -10.53 -8.68 -2.18
C ALA A 11 -10.46 -10.13 -2.70
N ARG A 12 -11.36 -10.50 -3.61
CA ARG A 12 -11.27 -11.78 -4.33
C ARG A 12 -10.16 -11.73 -5.40
N GLY A 13 -9.73 -12.89 -5.87
CA GLY A 13 -8.81 -12.98 -7.01
C GLY A 13 -9.34 -12.19 -8.21
N GLY A 14 -8.48 -11.40 -8.85
CA GLY A 14 -8.85 -10.55 -9.99
C GLY A 14 -9.48 -9.20 -9.64
N GLN A 15 -9.79 -8.90 -8.37
CA GLN A 15 -10.36 -7.60 -7.96
C GLN A 15 -9.31 -6.50 -7.73
N GLY A 16 -8.04 -6.77 -8.02
CA GLY A 16 -7.00 -5.73 -8.02
C GLY A 16 -6.43 -5.33 -6.66
N ALA A 17 -6.65 -6.10 -5.58
CA ALA A 17 -6.05 -5.80 -4.26
C ALA A 17 -4.52 -5.64 -4.32
N LYS A 18 -3.83 -6.50 -5.07
CA LYS A 18 -2.38 -6.40 -5.25
C LYS A 18 -1.99 -5.14 -6.03
N THR A 19 -2.72 -4.83 -7.11
CA THR A 19 -2.50 -3.63 -7.93
C THR A 19 -2.69 -2.36 -7.11
N ALA A 20 -3.75 -2.29 -6.30
CA ALA A 20 -4.02 -1.15 -5.44
C ALA A 20 -2.94 -1.00 -4.35
N SER A 21 -2.48 -2.10 -3.76
CA SER A 21 -1.36 -2.10 -2.81
C SER A 21 -0.08 -1.54 -3.42
N THR A 22 0.31 -2.04 -4.59
CA THR A 22 1.52 -1.58 -5.30
C THR A 22 1.41 -0.11 -5.70
N LEU A 23 0.26 0.33 -6.23
CA LEU A 23 0.04 1.73 -6.60
C LEU A 23 0.14 2.67 -5.39
N LEU A 24 -0.41 2.27 -4.24
CA LEU A 24 -0.31 3.06 -3.02
C LEU A 24 1.14 3.16 -2.53
N ALA A 25 1.92 2.09 -2.64
CA ALA A 25 3.33 2.09 -2.27
C ALA A 25 4.15 3.03 -3.17
N GLU A 26 3.97 2.96 -4.49
CA GLU A 26 4.65 3.82 -5.46
C GLU A 26 4.33 5.30 -5.26
N THR A 27 3.05 5.63 -5.10
CA THR A 27 2.61 7.01 -4.84
C THR A 27 3.12 7.55 -3.50
N SER A 28 3.19 6.70 -2.47
CA SER A 28 3.74 7.08 -1.17
C SER A 28 5.25 7.32 -1.22
N MET A 29 5.99 6.50 -1.95
CA MET A 29 7.43 6.73 -2.19
C MET A 29 7.67 8.02 -2.97
N ALA A 30 6.86 8.29 -4.00
CA ALA A 30 6.93 9.54 -4.76
C ALA A 30 6.63 10.77 -3.89
N ALA A 31 5.82 10.61 -2.84
CA ALA A 31 5.55 11.63 -1.83
C ALA A 31 6.63 11.72 -0.72
N GLY A 32 7.77 11.03 -0.86
CA GLY A 32 8.87 11.05 0.11
C GLY A 32 8.65 10.23 1.37
N LYS A 33 7.66 9.32 1.37
CA LYS A 33 7.38 8.44 2.52
C LYS A 33 8.11 7.11 2.40
N TYR A 34 8.29 6.46 3.55
CA TYR A 34 8.80 5.09 3.63
C TYR A 34 7.66 4.08 3.54
N VAL A 35 7.88 3.00 2.81
CA VAL A 35 6.90 1.93 2.59
C VAL A 35 7.53 0.57 2.87
N GLN A 36 6.70 -0.36 3.33
CA GLN A 36 7.04 -1.76 3.50
C GLN A 36 5.81 -2.57 3.06
N GLY A 37 6.02 -3.58 2.21
CA GLY A 37 4.97 -4.42 1.63
C GLY A 37 5.07 -5.86 2.07
#